data_AF-A0A952UFG6-F1
#
_entry.id   AF-A0A952UFG6-F1
#
_cell.length_a   1.000
_cell.length_b   1.000
_cell.length_c   1.000
_cell.angle_alpha   90.00
_cell.angle_beta   90.00
_cell.angle_gamma   90.00
#
_symmetry.space_group_name_H-M   'P 1'
#
loop_
_entity.id
_entity.type
_entity.pdbx_description
1 polymer ?
#
loop_
_entity_poly.entity_id
_entity_poly.type
_entity_poly.pdbx_seq_one_letter_code
_entity_poly.pdbx_strand_id
1 'polypeptide(L)'
;MRRLLVLVLAVLGLVLVGAIPANAATKHAGMPTLTPYGGYIGNYLAPDGFRVYCIDSPLPWPSGSTSGPSSVDSLVTTWGSTLSPTELRKLNYVLLTYGQTDDPVQAAAVAAFVNAYTSGWARDLGAGYAAGAWYLSGNVQVLSVYDVIWADAEAHADPRGTATVSLEMTDSMSGTVVVHASRATATGTLSLAGAVHADTGESVVAVTADDRIPIRGTPADDAREYVISAAATFTDSVPAAANLMLYFTPGQQRTIRGATTGDIQFSASTISSPIPMDFSPVLTTVVASASASPGTPLVDRITVGLAEGSRPWRLRADGSPVVLVADGVLYGPFSMPPAQSDDVPDSAPIAGVETVTIDGPGEYSSAGTITASAPGFYTWVWTIDSARQDSVGAASLPAEYRFASPFGLPEETLTISIPPRRLAATGNAPGDVSAVAVALLGFGVFLSVGSGISRRAERWH
;
A
#
# COMPACT_ATOMS: atom_id res chain seq x y z
N MET A 1 -18.41 58.91 36.72
CA MET A 1 -19.07 59.57 35.56
C MET A 1 -18.83 58.70 34.33
N ARG A 2 -19.90 58.46 33.52
CA ARG A 2 -19.92 57.91 32.14
C ARG A 2 -19.30 56.51 31.96
N ARG A 3 -20.05 55.40 31.92
CA ARG A 3 -20.93 54.95 30.79
C ARG A 3 -20.41 55.45 29.43
N LEU A 4 -19.67 54.59 28.72
CA LEU A 4 -19.50 54.74 27.27
C LEU A 4 -20.07 53.51 26.56
N LEU A 5 -21.01 53.83 25.69
CA LEU A 5 -21.83 52.99 24.83
C LEU A 5 -20.94 52.35 23.75
N VAL A 6 -21.03 51.04 23.55
CA VAL A 6 -20.52 50.37 22.34
C VAL A 6 -21.58 50.55 21.26
N LEU A 7 -21.27 51.34 20.24
CA LEU A 7 -22.15 51.60 19.10
C LEU A 7 -21.74 50.65 17.96
N VAL A 8 -22.51 49.58 17.77
CA VAL A 8 -22.36 48.65 16.63
C VAL A 8 -22.98 49.31 15.40
N LEU A 9 -22.13 49.71 14.45
CA LEU A 9 -22.53 50.19 13.14
C LEU A 9 -22.78 48.98 12.22
N ALA A 10 -24.04 48.58 12.08
CA ALA A 10 -24.47 47.63 11.06
C ALA A 10 -24.52 48.36 9.70
N VAL A 11 -23.49 48.19 8.87
CA VAL A 11 -23.50 48.62 7.47
C VAL A 11 -24.25 47.55 6.68
N LEU A 12 -25.53 47.80 6.38
CA LEU A 12 -26.26 47.08 5.34
C LEU A 12 -25.67 47.48 3.98
N GLY A 13 -24.74 46.67 3.48
CA GLY A 13 -24.31 46.72 2.09
C GLY A 13 -25.42 46.17 1.19
N LEU A 14 -26.28 47.05 0.69
CA LEU A 14 -27.23 46.73 -0.37
C LEU A 14 -26.45 46.49 -1.66
N VAL A 15 -26.07 45.24 -1.93
CA VAL A 15 -25.56 44.84 -3.25
C VAL A 15 -26.75 44.88 -4.20
N LEU A 16 -26.92 46.02 -4.90
CA LEU A 16 -27.73 46.05 -6.11
C LEU A 16 -27.01 45.19 -7.16
N VAL A 17 -27.43 43.93 -7.27
CA VAL A 17 -27.23 43.16 -8.49
C VAL A 17 -28.10 43.85 -9.54
N GLY A 18 -27.53 44.81 -10.27
CA GLY A 18 -28.21 45.45 -11.38
C GLY A 18 -28.62 44.38 -12.39
N ALA A 19 -29.91 44.28 -12.68
CA ALA A 19 -30.40 43.46 -13.77
C ALA A 19 -29.72 43.93 -15.07
N ILE A 20 -29.00 43.02 -15.73
CA ILE A 20 -28.42 43.28 -17.05
C ILE A 20 -29.60 43.64 -17.98
N PRO A 21 -29.54 44.76 -18.73
CA PRO A 21 -30.64 45.15 -19.61
C PRO A 21 -30.90 44.06 -20.64
N ALA A 22 -32.14 43.57 -20.68
CA ALA A 22 -32.54 42.54 -21.62
C ALA A 22 -32.67 43.14 -23.03
N ASN A 23 -31.73 42.80 -23.91
CA ASN A 23 -31.79 43.12 -25.33
C ASN A 23 -32.25 41.88 -26.12
N ALA A 24 -32.74 42.09 -27.34
CA ALA A 24 -33.10 41.00 -28.24
C ALA A 24 -31.85 40.25 -28.71
N ALA A 25 -31.94 38.92 -28.87
CA ALA A 25 -30.89 38.21 -29.58
C ALA A 25 -31.00 38.51 -31.08
N THR A 26 -29.90 38.93 -31.72
CA THR A 26 -29.89 39.25 -33.16
C THR A 26 -29.34 38.09 -33.97
N LYS A 27 -29.88 37.83 -35.16
CA LYS A 27 -29.24 36.90 -36.12
C LYS A 27 -27.81 37.35 -36.37
N HIS A 28 -26.86 36.41 -36.37
CA HIS A 28 -25.47 36.70 -36.69
C HIS A 28 -24.95 35.80 -37.81
N ALA A 29 -24.08 34.84 -37.51
CA ALA A 29 -23.46 34.00 -38.54
C ALA A 29 -24.40 32.83 -38.85
N GLY A 30 -24.73 32.65 -40.12
CA GLY A 30 -25.60 31.60 -40.59
C GLY A 30 -26.03 31.79 -42.02
N MET A 31 -26.84 30.86 -42.51
CA MET A 31 -27.35 30.90 -43.87
C MET A 31 -28.85 31.26 -43.90
N PRO A 32 -29.25 32.32 -44.61
CA PRO A 32 -30.67 32.56 -44.88
C PRO A 32 -31.18 31.53 -45.87
N THR A 33 -32.46 31.19 -45.78
CA THR A 33 -33.18 30.31 -46.74
C THR A 33 -32.67 28.87 -46.88
N LEU A 34 -31.73 28.43 -46.03
CA LEU A 34 -31.13 27.11 -46.15
C LEU A 34 -32.03 25.99 -45.62
N THR A 35 -32.86 26.24 -44.60
CA THR A 35 -33.70 25.16 -44.05
C THR A 35 -34.73 24.70 -45.08
N PRO A 36 -35.29 23.48 -44.97
CA PRO A 36 -36.29 22.97 -45.93
C PRO A 36 -37.54 23.85 -46.09
N TYR A 37 -37.78 24.75 -45.14
CA TYR A 37 -38.88 25.72 -45.17
C TYR A 37 -38.46 27.13 -45.60
N GLY A 38 -37.24 27.30 -46.11
CA GLY A 38 -36.69 28.61 -46.48
C GLY A 38 -36.33 29.50 -45.28
N GLY A 39 -36.06 28.90 -44.12
CA GLY A 39 -35.71 29.59 -42.87
C GLY A 39 -34.21 29.86 -42.71
N TYR A 40 -33.87 30.62 -41.66
CA TYR A 40 -32.49 30.86 -41.23
C TYR A 40 -31.98 29.70 -40.37
N ILE A 41 -30.71 29.32 -40.57
CA ILE A 41 -30.00 28.37 -39.70
C ILE A 41 -28.60 28.91 -39.41
N GLY A 42 -28.26 28.99 -38.13
CA GLY A 42 -27.03 29.60 -37.65
C GLY A 42 -27.14 30.01 -36.19
N ASN A 43 -26.20 30.84 -35.75
CA ASN A 43 -26.20 31.39 -34.40
C ASN A 43 -26.91 32.75 -34.29
N TYR A 44 -27.25 33.08 -33.06
CA TYR A 44 -27.73 34.38 -32.63
C TYR A 44 -26.73 34.95 -31.63
N LEU A 45 -26.71 36.28 -31.48
CA LEU A 45 -25.93 36.95 -30.46
C LEU A 45 -26.82 37.23 -29.25
N ALA A 46 -26.53 36.62 -28.10
CA ALA A 46 -27.26 36.86 -26.86
C ALA A 46 -26.83 38.19 -26.20
N PRO A 47 -27.60 38.73 -25.23
CA PRO A 47 -27.31 40.01 -24.58
C PRO A 47 -25.97 40.08 -23.84
N ASP A 48 -25.43 38.94 -23.43
CA ASP A 48 -24.13 38.79 -22.78
C ASP A 48 -22.95 38.69 -23.79
N GLY A 49 -23.23 38.84 -25.08
CA GLY A 49 -22.24 38.84 -26.16
C GLY A 49 -21.83 37.46 -26.64
N PHE A 50 -22.40 36.39 -26.10
CA PHE A 50 -22.11 35.03 -26.56
C PHE A 50 -22.97 34.61 -27.74
N ARG A 51 -22.42 33.76 -28.59
CA ARG A 51 -23.13 33.10 -29.67
C ARG A 51 -23.96 31.94 -29.14
N VAL A 52 -25.24 31.92 -29.46
CA VAL A 52 -26.22 30.95 -28.98
C VAL A 52 -27.01 30.32 -30.14
N TYR A 53 -27.50 29.11 -29.93
CA TYR A 53 -28.14 28.29 -30.96
C TYR A 53 -29.55 27.89 -30.55
N CYS A 54 -30.50 27.95 -31.48
CA CYS A 54 -31.89 27.59 -31.23
C CYS A 54 -32.07 26.09 -30.93
N ILE A 55 -32.90 25.79 -29.95
CA ILE A 55 -33.31 24.41 -29.60
C ILE A 55 -34.79 24.12 -29.83
N ASP A 56 -35.55 25.09 -30.35
CA ASP A 56 -37.01 24.99 -30.51
C ASP A 56 -37.44 25.38 -31.93
N SER A 57 -36.99 24.62 -32.94
CA SER A 57 -37.15 24.95 -34.36
C SER A 57 -38.53 25.45 -34.86
N PRO A 58 -39.70 25.05 -34.30
CA PRO A 58 -41.01 25.55 -34.76
C PRO A 58 -41.39 26.94 -34.21
N LEU A 59 -40.68 27.44 -33.19
CA LEU A 59 -41.04 28.71 -32.55
C LEU A 59 -40.43 29.91 -33.30
N PRO A 60 -40.98 31.13 -33.12
CA PRO A 60 -40.36 32.34 -33.65
C PRO A 60 -38.95 32.55 -33.13
N TRP A 61 -38.06 33.08 -33.97
CA TRP A 61 -36.68 33.41 -33.58
C TRP A 61 -36.63 34.35 -32.36
N PRO A 62 -35.56 34.29 -31.54
CA PRO A 62 -35.48 34.94 -30.22
C PRO A 62 -35.22 36.46 -30.29
N SER A 63 -36.08 37.19 -31.00
CA SER A 63 -36.02 38.64 -31.20
C SER A 63 -36.59 39.47 -30.03
N GLY A 64 -37.12 38.83 -29.00
CA GLY A 64 -37.68 39.45 -27.81
C GLY A 64 -36.66 39.58 -26.68
N SER A 65 -37.09 40.12 -25.55
CA SER A 65 -36.29 40.20 -24.32
C SER A 65 -35.84 38.81 -23.87
N THR A 66 -34.54 38.54 -23.96
CA THR A 66 -33.93 37.25 -23.58
C THR A 66 -33.38 37.32 -22.15
N SER A 67 -33.73 36.34 -21.32
CA SER A 67 -33.16 36.12 -19.98
C SER A 67 -32.20 34.92 -19.96
N GLY A 68 -31.36 34.86 -18.91
CA GLY A 68 -30.29 33.87 -18.78
C GLY A 68 -28.89 34.49 -18.95
N PRO A 69 -27.83 33.66 -19.04
CA PRO A 69 -27.90 32.19 -19.07
C PRO A 69 -28.19 31.58 -17.69
N SER A 70 -28.87 30.42 -17.70
CA SER A 70 -28.91 29.50 -16.56
C SER A 70 -28.20 28.20 -16.91
N SER A 71 -27.35 27.70 -16.02
CA SER A 71 -26.75 26.37 -16.16
C SER A 71 -27.80 25.27 -16.01
N VAL A 72 -27.81 24.31 -16.93
CA VAL A 72 -28.70 23.14 -16.87
C VAL A 72 -27.91 21.86 -17.10
N ASP A 73 -28.20 20.82 -16.32
CA ASP A 73 -27.70 19.44 -16.45
C ASP A 73 -28.78 18.48 -16.97
N SER A 74 -29.97 19.02 -17.24
CA SER A 74 -31.12 18.34 -17.84
C SER A 74 -31.83 19.31 -18.78
N LEU A 75 -32.12 18.84 -20.00
CA LEU A 75 -32.82 19.64 -21.00
C LEU A 75 -33.99 18.86 -21.56
N VAL A 76 -35.20 19.41 -21.36
CA VAL A 76 -36.42 18.93 -22.00
C VAL A 76 -36.67 19.73 -23.27
N THR A 77 -36.74 19.05 -24.40
CA THR A 77 -37.08 19.63 -25.71
C THR A 77 -38.53 20.14 -25.71
N THR A 78 -38.89 21.02 -26.65
CA THR A 78 -40.28 21.51 -26.76
C THR A 78 -41.31 20.37 -26.97
N TRP A 79 -40.87 19.21 -27.46
CA TRP A 79 -41.73 18.03 -27.66
C TRP A 79 -41.78 17.08 -26.46
N GLY A 80 -41.20 17.46 -25.31
CA GLY A 80 -41.30 16.71 -24.05
C GLY A 80 -40.25 15.61 -23.87
N SER A 81 -39.35 15.40 -24.83
CA SER A 81 -38.23 14.45 -24.68
C SER A 81 -37.09 15.09 -23.88
N THR A 82 -36.58 14.36 -22.89
CA THR A 82 -35.38 14.73 -22.11
C THR A 82 -34.13 14.20 -22.78
N LEU A 83 -33.13 15.04 -22.98
CA LEU A 83 -31.83 14.61 -23.50
C LEU A 83 -31.05 13.79 -22.46
N SER A 84 -30.37 12.74 -22.92
CA SER A 84 -29.46 11.95 -22.11
C SER A 84 -28.18 12.73 -21.76
N PRO A 85 -27.46 12.34 -20.69
CA PRO A 85 -26.17 12.96 -20.36
C PRO A 85 -25.13 12.89 -21.49
N THR A 86 -25.13 11.81 -22.28
CA THR A 86 -24.26 11.66 -23.45
C THR A 86 -24.60 12.67 -24.54
N GLU A 87 -25.89 12.90 -24.82
CA GLU A 87 -26.32 13.90 -25.80
C GLU A 87 -26.02 15.33 -25.33
N LEU A 88 -26.26 15.63 -24.04
CA LEU A 88 -25.88 16.92 -23.46
C LEU A 88 -24.38 17.18 -23.58
N ARG A 89 -23.55 16.15 -23.34
CA ARG A 89 -22.10 16.26 -23.47
C ARG A 89 -21.66 16.50 -24.90
N LYS A 90 -22.25 15.77 -25.87
CA LYS A 90 -22.00 16.00 -27.31
C LYS A 90 -22.34 17.44 -27.71
N LEU A 91 -23.52 17.93 -27.31
CA LEU A 91 -23.94 19.31 -27.55
C LEU A 91 -22.96 20.30 -26.93
N ASN A 92 -22.59 20.10 -25.66
CA ASN A 92 -21.69 20.98 -24.96
C ASN A 92 -20.30 21.01 -25.60
N TYR A 93 -19.75 19.83 -25.97
CA TYR A 93 -18.48 19.71 -26.70
C TYR A 93 -18.52 20.51 -28.00
N VAL A 94 -19.53 20.29 -28.84
CA VAL A 94 -19.64 21.00 -30.12
C VAL A 94 -19.79 22.51 -29.92
N LEU A 95 -20.56 22.95 -28.92
CA LEU A 95 -20.79 24.37 -28.67
C LEU A 95 -19.57 25.07 -28.05
N LEU A 96 -18.76 24.38 -27.25
CA LEU A 96 -17.49 24.90 -26.72
C LEU A 96 -16.42 24.98 -27.82
N THR A 97 -16.30 23.93 -28.64
CA THR A 97 -15.25 23.83 -29.67
C THR A 97 -15.56 24.65 -30.92
N TYR A 98 -16.81 24.63 -31.39
CA TYR A 98 -17.20 25.19 -32.69
C TYR A 98 -18.24 26.32 -32.61
N GLY A 99 -18.90 26.51 -31.46
CA GLY A 99 -20.09 27.35 -31.33
C GLY A 99 -19.83 28.86 -31.30
N GLN A 100 -18.63 29.31 -30.93
CA GLN A 100 -18.29 30.74 -30.91
C GLN A 100 -17.70 31.22 -32.25
N THR A 101 -18.38 30.90 -33.36
CA THR A 101 -17.90 31.18 -34.73
C THR A 101 -18.66 32.28 -35.47
N ASP A 102 -17.91 33.04 -36.28
CA ASP A 102 -18.42 34.07 -37.20
C ASP A 102 -18.55 33.55 -38.64
N ASP A 103 -18.05 32.34 -38.93
CA ASP A 103 -18.20 31.70 -40.23
C ASP A 103 -19.64 31.20 -40.43
N PRO A 104 -20.39 31.69 -41.44
CA PRO A 104 -21.76 31.26 -41.69
C PRO A 104 -21.90 29.77 -42.00
N VAL A 105 -20.87 29.13 -42.59
CA VAL A 105 -20.89 27.68 -42.90
C VAL A 105 -20.79 26.87 -41.62
N GLN A 106 -19.79 27.15 -40.78
CA GLN A 106 -19.63 26.48 -39.50
C GLN A 106 -20.82 26.76 -38.56
N ALA A 107 -21.32 27.99 -38.52
CA ALA A 107 -22.49 28.33 -37.70
C ALA A 107 -23.75 27.55 -38.14
N ALA A 108 -23.99 27.40 -39.44
CA ALA A 108 -25.09 26.58 -39.94
C ALA A 108 -24.91 25.09 -39.59
N ALA A 109 -23.69 24.56 -39.68
CA ALA A 109 -23.37 23.18 -39.31
C ALA A 109 -23.58 22.91 -37.81
N VAL A 110 -23.12 23.80 -36.94
CA VAL A 110 -23.36 23.71 -35.47
C VAL A 110 -24.86 23.79 -35.16
N ALA A 111 -25.60 24.69 -35.82
CA ALA A 111 -27.04 24.78 -35.64
C ALA A 111 -27.77 23.51 -36.11
N ALA A 112 -27.31 22.86 -37.19
CA ALA A 112 -27.83 21.56 -37.61
C ALA A 112 -27.51 20.46 -36.59
N PHE A 113 -26.33 20.48 -35.98
CA PHE A 113 -25.95 19.56 -34.89
C PHE A 113 -26.85 19.72 -33.67
N VAL A 114 -27.17 20.95 -33.28
CA VAL A 114 -28.14 21.20 -32.20
C VAL A 114 -29.52 20.62 -32.57
N ASN A 115 -30.00 20.90 -33.78
CA ASN A 115 -31.28 20.36 -34.28
C ASN A 115 -31.30 18.83 -34.44
N ALA A 116 -30.14 18.17 -34.52
CA ALA A 116 -30.05 16.71 -34.56
C ALA A 116 -30.63 16.05 -33.30
N TYR A 117 -30.68 16.78 -32.18
CA TYR A 117 -31.22 16.31 -30.91
C TYR A 117 -32.48 17.06 -30.48
N THR A 118 -32.57 18.35 -30.81
CA THR A 118 -33.60 19.25 -30.27
C THR A 118 -34.58 19.72 -31.34
N SER A 119 -34.83 18.98 -32.40
CA SER A 119 -35.81 19.39 -33.42
C SER A 119 -37.02 18.44 -33.47
N GLY A 120 -38.10 18.91 -34.09
CA GLY A 120 -39.26 18.05 -34.36
C GLY A 120 -38.90 16.87 -35.26
N TRP A 121 -37.87 17.02 -36.08
CA TRP A 121 -37.36 15.95 -36.93
C TRP A 121 -36.54 14.93 -36.14
N ALA A 122 -35.81 15.36 -35.11
CA ALA A 122 -35.18 14.46 -34.15
C ALA A 122 -36.22 13.65 -33.37
N ARG A 123 -37.39 14.23 -33.06
CA ARG A 123 -38.52 13.47 -32.52
C ARG A 123 -39.07 12.44 -33.52
N ASP A 124 -39.25 12.84 -34.78
CA ASP A 124 -39.96 12.02 -35.78
C ASP A 124 -39.10 10.90 -36.39
N LEU A 125 -37.82 11.16 -36.64
CA LEU A 125 -36.88 10.19 -37.24
C LEU A 125 -35.95 9.53 -36.23
N GLY A 126 -35.96 10.00 -34.98
CA GLY A 126 -34.95 9.68 -33.98
C GLY A 126 -33.83 10.72 -33.95
N ALA A 127 -33.36 11.03 -32.74
CA ALA A 127 -32.25 11.94 -32.54
C ALA A 127 -30.97 11.33 -33.14
N GLY A 128 -30.21 12.15 -33.87
CA GLY A 128 -29.04 11.65 -34.59
C GLY A 128 -28.71 12.40 -35.87
N TYR A 129 -27.65 11.92 -36.53
CA TYR A 129 -27.03 12.58 -37.69
C TYR A 129 -28.04 13.01 -38.76
N ALA A 130 -28.95 12.09 -39.13
CA ALA A 130 -29.93 12.31 -40.18
C ALA A 130 -30.92 13.44 -39.86
N ALA A 131 -31.30 13.60 -38.58
CA ALA A 131 -32.20 14.66 -38.16
C ALA A 131 -31.59 16.05 -38.34
N GLY A 132 -30.29 16.20 -38.02
CA GLY A 132 -29.57 17.46 -38.23
C GLY A 132 -29.29 17.74 -39.70
N ALA A 133 -28.78 16.74 -40.43
CA ALA A 133 -28.45 16.86 -41.87
C ALA A 133 -29.67 17.27 -42.71
N TRP A 134 -30.88 16.86 -42.32
CA TRP A 134 -32.12 17.27 -42.99
C TRP A 134 -32.30 18.79 -43.04
N TYR A 135 -31.90 19.52 -41.98
CA TYR A 135 -31.99 20.99 -41.94
C TYR A 135 -31.03 21.71 -42.89
N LEU A 136 -30.07 20.99 -43.49
CA LEU A 136 -29.10 21.52 -44.42
C LEU A 136 -29.58 21.49 -45.88
N SER A 137 -30.74 20.89 -46.15
CA SER A 137 -31.37 20.84 -47.49
C SER A 137 -30.44 20.41 -48.62
N GLY A 138 -29.50 19.50 -48.35
CA GLY A 138 -28.53 19.00 -49.33
C GLY A 138 -27.40 19.97 -49.69
N ASN A 139 -27.20 21.06 -48.94
CA ASN A 139 -26.07 21.96 -49.14
C ASN A 139 -24.74 21.26 -48.80
N VAL A 140 -23.98 20.93 -49.84
CA VAL A 140 -22.76 20.13 -49.75
C VAL A 140 -21.66 20.79 -48.92
N GLN A 141 -21.58 22.13 -48.93
CA GLN A 141 -20.54 22.86 -48.21
C GLN A 141 -20.78 22.79 -46.70
N VAL A 142 -22.02 23.08 -46.26
CA VAL A 142 -22.37 22.98 -44.83
C VAL A 142 -22.36 21.52 -44.36
N LEU A 143 -22.81 20.59 -45.20
CA LEU A 143 -22.79 19.16 -44.87
C LEU A 143 -21.36 18.66 -44.63
N SER A 144 -20.39 19.08 -45.45
CA SER A 144 -18.99 18.67 -45.24
C SER A 144 -18.42 19.11 -43.88
N VAL A 145 -18.79 20.30 -43.39
CA VAL A 145 -18.38 20.79 -42.07
C VAL A 145 -19.16 20.08 -40.96
N TYR A 146 -20.45 19.82 -41.19
CA TYR A 146 -21.29 19.06 -40.27
C TYR A 146 -20.75 17.64 -40.05
N ASP A 147 -20.27 16.97 -41.10
CA ASP A 147 -19.70 15.62 -41.01
C ASP A 147 -18.46 15.57 -40.11
N VAL A 148 -17.59 16.58 -40.23
CA VAL A 148 -16.40 16.73 -39.37
C VAL A 148 -16.81 16.96 -37.92
N ILE A 149 -17.72 17.90 -37.67
CA ILE A 149 -18.24 18.19 -36.32
C ILE A 149 -18.89 16.94 -35.72
N TRP A 150 -19.68 16.20 -36.51
CA TRP A 150 -20.35 15.00 -36.05
C TRP A 150 -19.36 13.92 -35.65
N ALA A 151 -18.41 13.59 -36.52
CA ALA A 151 -17.39 12.58 -36.24
C ALA A 151 -16.57 12.92 -34.99
N ASP A 152 -16.20 14.20 -34.83
CA ASP A 152 -15.45 14.67 -33.67
C ASP A 152 -16.27 14.62 -32.38
N ALA A 153 -17.56 14.97 -32.43
CA ALA A 153 -18.47 14.86 -31.29
C ALA A 153 -18.69 13.41 -30.86
N GLU A 154 -18.82 12.47 -31.81
CA GLU A 154 -18.91 11.04 -31.51
C GLU A 154 -17.63 10.52 -30.84
N ALA A 155 -16.45 10.99 -31.26
CA ALA A 155 -15.17 10.61 -30.65
C ALA A 155 -15.05 11.07 -29.18
N HIS A 156 -15.78 12.11 -28.76
CA HIS A 156 -15.73 12.69 -27.41
C HIS A 156 -17.01 12.47 -26.59
N ALA A 157 -17.94 11.65 -27.10
CA ALA A 157 -19.26 11.43 -26.52
C ALA A 157 -19.24 10.76 -25.14
N ASP A 158 -18.34 9.80 -24.98
CA ASP A 158 -18.26 8.92 -23.82
C ASP A 158 -16.81 8.83 -23.35
N PRO A 159 -16.33 9.85 -22.61
CA PRO A 159 -14.98 9.82 -22.08
C PRO A 159 -14.93 8.76 -20.98
N ARG A 160 -14.52 7.54 -21.34
CA ARG A 160 -14.29 6.47 -20.39
C ARG A 160 -12.85 6.50 -19.91
N GLY A 161 -12.69 6.12 -18.64
CA GLY A 161 -11.43 5.73 -18.06
C GLY A 161 -11.63 4.42 -17.31
N THR A 162 -10.63 3.55 -17.40
CA THR A 162 -10.47 2.38 -16.56
C THR A 162 -9.21 2.53 -15.72
N ALA A 163 -9.21 1.90 -14.55
CA ALA A 163 -8.04 1.73 -13.71
C ALA A 163 -7.86 0.26 -13.36
N THR A 164 -6.65 -0.13 -13.02
CA THR A 164 -6.35 -1.39 -12.34
C THR A 164 -5.42 -1.13 -11.17
N VAL A 165 -5.54 -1.96 -10.13
CA VAL A 165 -4.64 -1.97 -8.98
C VAL A 165 -4.17 -3.39 -8.78
N SER A 166 -2.86 -3.58 -8.74
CA SER A 166 -2.24 -4.86 -8.39
C SER A 166 -1.34 -4.69 -7.17
N LEU A 167 -1.27 -5.72 -6.35
CA LEU A 167 -0.47 -5.74 -5.14
C LEU A 167 0.41 -7.00 -5.16
N GLU A 168 1.69 -6.80 -4.89
CA GLU A 168 2.67 -7.87 -4.81
C GLU A 168 3.50 -7.70 -3.54
N MET A 169 3.59 -8.76 -2.74
CA MET A 169 4.39 -8.78 -1.51
C MET A 169 5.73 -9.45 -1.78
N THR A 170 6.82 -8.84 -1.35
CA THR A 170 8.16 -9.45 -1.40
C THR A 170 8.47 -10.28 -0.15
N ASP A 171 7.89 -9.89 0.99
CA ASP A 171 7.95 -10.63 2.25
C ASP A 171 6.66 -10.38 3.08
N SER A 172 6.63 -10.74 4.37
CA SER A 172 5.44 -10.51 5.22
C SER A 172 5.18 -9.05 5.58
N MET A 173 6.10 -8.13 5.32
CA MET A 173 6.04 -6.73 5.73
C MET A 173 6.29 -5.76 4.58
N SER A 174 6.91 -6.19 3.48
CA SER A 174 7.32 -5.33 2.37
C SER A 174 6.64 -5.76 1.08
N GLY A 175 6.19 -4.79 0.29
CA GLY A 175 5.57 -5.05 -1.00
C GLY A 175 5.52 -3.83 -1.89
N THR A 176 4.83 -3.96 -3.02
CA THR A 176 4.58 -2.88 -3.98
C THR A 176 3.15 -2.93 -4.45
N VAL A 177 2.50 -1.77 -4.46
CA VAL A 177 1.23 -1.56 -5.17
C VAL A 177 1.54 -0.90 -6.50
N VAL A 178 1.00 -1.44 -7.59
CA VAL A 178 1.07 -0.83 -8.92
C VAL A 178 -0.33 -0.40 -9.30
N VAL A 179 -0.45 0.87 -9.69
CA VAL A 179 -1.70 1.44 -10.19
C VAL A 179 -1.54 1.72 -11.68
N HIS A 180 -2.55 1.38 -12.46
CA HIS A 180 -2.61 1.74 -13.88
C HIS A 180 -3.89 2.52 -14.13
N ALA A 181 -3.79 3.58 -14.93
CA ALA A 181 -4.93 4.34 -15.42
C ALA A 181 -4.83 4.41 -16.94
N SER A 182 -5.92 4.06 -17.63
CA SER A 182 -6.01 4.12 -19.10
C SER A 182 -5.82 5.52 -19.69
N ARG A 183 -5.90 6.57 -18.87
CA ARG A 183 -5.78 7.97 -19.27
C ARG A 183 -4.53 8.57 -18.64
N ALA A 184 -3.54 8.88 -19.46
CA ALA A 184 -2.22 9.33 -19.00
C ALA A 184 -2.23 10.67 -18.25
N THR A 185 -3.23 11.52 -18.48
CA THR A 185 -3.41 12.80 -17.77
C THR A 185 -4.16 12.67 -16.45
N ALA A 186 -4.69 11.49 -16.14
CA ALA A 186 -5.45 11.28 -14.93
C ALA A 186 -4.55 11.39 -13.70
N THR A 187 -5.07 12.08 -12.68
CA THR A 187 -4.45 12.18 -11.36
C THR A 187 -5.36 11.53 -10.34
N GLY A 188 -4.81 10.98 -9.27
CA GLY A 188 -5.60 10.18 -8.35
C GLY A 188 -5.04 10.11 -6.95
N THR A 189 -5.78 9.38 -6.12
CA THR A 189 -5.40 9.05 -4.75
C THR A 189 -5.49 7.54 -4.56
N LEU A 190 -4.46 6.98 -3.95
CA LEU A 190 -4.37 5.60 -3.50
C LEU A 190 -4.59 5.56 -1.98
N SER A 191 -5.61 4.84 -1.54
CA SER A 191 -5.87 4.55 -0.13
C SER A 191 -5.40 3.14 0.21
N LEU A 192 -4.65 3.02 1.30
CA LEU A 192 -4.08 1.78 1.82
C LEU A 192 -4.69 1.49 3.20
N ALA A 193 -5.09 0.24 3.42
CA ALA A 193 -5.39 -0.27 4.76
C ALA A 193 -4.62 -1.57 5.01
N GLY A 194 -4.08 -1.72 6.22
CA GLY A 194 -3.13 -2.78 6.57
C GLY A 194 -1.70 -2.51 6.08
N ALA A 195 -1.46 -1.39 5.41
CA ALA A 195 -0.15 -0.95 4.97
C ALA A 195 -0.08 0.58 4.87
N VAL A 196 1.15 1.10 4.78
CA VAL A 196 1.48 2.50 4.53
C VAL A 196 2.55 2.60 3.44
N HIS A 197 2.71 3.76 2.81
CA HIS A 197 3.85 4.03 1.94
C HIS A 197 5.15 3.82 2.72
N ALA A 198 6.10 3.08 2.14
CA ALA A 198 7.32 2.65 2.84
C ALA A 198 8.15 3.83 3.36
N ASP A 199 8.33 4.86 2.52
CA ASP A 199 9.17 6.03 2.85
C ASP A 199 8.47 7.11 3.68
N THR A 200 7.19 7.41 3.40
CA THR A 200 6.48 8.52 4.06
C THR A 200 5.64 8.08 5.26
N GLY A 201 5.29 6.79 5.35
CA GLY A 201 4.38 6.29 6.38
C GLY A 201 2.92 6.69 6.18
N GLU A 202 2.55 7.28 5.05
CA GLU A 202 1.18 7.70 4.74
C GLU A 202 0.32 6.53 4.25
N SER A 203 -0.94 6.48 4.69
CA SER A 203 -1.94 5.53 4.20
C SER A 203 -2.74 6.05 3.01
N VAL A 204 -2.62 7.33 2.67
CA VAL A 204 -3.24 7.94 1.49
C VAL A 204 -2.14 8.63 0.69
N VAL A 205 -1.97 8.21 -0.56
CA VAL A 205 -0.85 8.61 -1.43
C VAL A 205 -1.41 9.23 -2.71
N ALA A 206 -0.87 10.37 -3.14
CA ALA A 206 -1.20 10.92 -4.45
C ALA A 206 -0.52 10.08 -5.54
N VAL A 207 -1.26 9.75 -6.61
CA VAL A 207 -0.78 8.88 -7.70
C VAL A 207 -1.17 9.43 -9.06
N THR A 208 -0.39 9.05 -10.07
CA THR A 208 -0.61 9.27 -11.49
C THR A 208 -0.68 7.93 -12.22
N ALA A 209 -0.91 7.97 -13.54
CA ALA A 209 -0.95 6.76 -14.34
C ALA A 209 0.40 6.00 -14.24
N ASP A 210 0.32 4.68 -14.03
CA ASP A 210 1.47 3.76 -14.01
C ASP A 210 2.41 3.87 -12.80
N ASP A 211 2.00 4.55 -11.73
CA ASP A 211 2.80 4.63 -10.51
C ASP A 211 3.02 3.27 -9.83
N ARG A 212 4.21 3.10 -9.26
CA ARG A 212 4.61 1.96 -8.44
C ARG A 212 4.94 2.46 -7.03
N ILE A 213 4.16 2.03 -6.06
CA ILE A 213 4.16 2.55 -4.70
C ILE A 213 4.75 1.48 -3.78
N PRO A 214 5.95 1.67 -3.22
CA PRO A 214 6.50 0.76 -2.23
C PRO A 214 5.68 0.87 -0.94
N ILE A 215 5.29 -0.27 -0.37
CA ILE A 215 4.45 -0.32 0.83
C ILE A 215 5.12 -1.12 1.94
N ARG A 216 4.83 -0.72 3.18
CA ARG A 216 5.15 -1.46 4.41
C ARG A 216 3.87 -1.85 5.13
N GLY A 217 3.72 -3.13 5.45
CA GLY A 217 2.64 -3.67 6.25
C GLY A 217 2.59 -3.07 7.65
N THR A 218 1.38 -2.96 8.19
CA THR A 218 1.14 -2.46 9.55
C THR A 218 0.19 -3.39 10.32
N PRO A 219 0.53 -4.69 10.47
CA PRO A 219 -0.25 -5.58 11.32
C PRO A 219 -0.20 -5.13 12.78
N ALA A 220 -1.23 -5.47 13.56
CA ALA A 220 -1.17 -5.37 15.01
C ALA A 220 -0.12 -6.36 15.57
N ASP A 221 0.49 -6.04 16.71
CA ASP A 221 1.55 -6.88 17.30
C ASP A 221 1.09 -8.31 17.63
N ASP A 222 -0.18 -8.50 17.93
CA ASP A 222 -0.80 -9.81 18.24
C ASP A 222 -1.49 -10.46 17.03
N ALA A 223 -1.39 -9.87 15.84
CA ALA A 223 -1.93 -10.47 14.63
C ALA A 223 -1.14 -11.72 14.24
N ARG A 224 -1.84 -12.84 14.00
CA ARG A 224 -1.28 -14.08 13.41
C ARG A 224 -1.13 -13.97 11.90
N GLU A 225 -2.06 -13.27 11.28
CA GLU A 225 -2.06 -12.94 9.86
C GLU A 225 -2.76 -11.58 9.67
N TYR A 226 -2.53 -10.95 8.52
CA TYR A 226 -3.23 -9.73 8.14
C TYR A 226 -3.45 -9.66 6.63
N VAL A 227 -4.29 -8.72 6.20
CA VAL A 227 -4.54 -8.44 4.79
C VAL A 227 -4.25 -6.97 4.50
N ILE A 228 -3.86 -6.71 3.25
CA ILE A 228 -3.68 -5.35 2.74
C ILE A 228 -4.75 -5.10 1.69
N SER A 229 -5.47 -3.99 1.83
CA SER A 229 -6.36 -3.50 0.79
C SER A 229 -5.81 -2.21 0.20
N ALA A 230 -5.89 -2.11 -1.11
CA ALA A 230 -5.45 -0.94 -1.88
C ALA A 230 -6.58 -0.50 -2.80
N ALA A 231 -6.97 0.76 -2.73
CA ALA A 231 -8.04 1.33 -3.54
C ALA A 231 -7.57 2.65 -4.16
N ALA A 232 -7.56 2.72 -5.48
CA ALA A 232 -7.18 3.92 -6.23
C ALA A 232 -8.41 4.56 -6.88
N THR A 233 -8.50 5.87 -6.79
CA THR A 233 -9.50 6.68 -7.49
C THR A 233 -8.78 7.72 -8.32
N PHE A 234 -9.10 7.77 -9.62
CA PHE A 234 -8.53 8.70 -10.57
C PHE A 234 -9.60 9.65 -11.09
N THR A 235 -9.18 10.89 -11.33
CA THR A 235 -9.95 11.94 -11.97
C THR A 235 -9.18 12.43 -13.19
N ASP A 236 -9.89 12.59 -14.31
CA ASP A 236 -9.35 13.24 -15.51
C ASP A 236 -10.32 14.27 -16.04
N SER A 237 -9.77 15.39 -16.51
CA SER A 237 -10.54 16.46 -17.13
C SER A 237 -10.96 16.04 -18.54
N VAL A 238 -12.22 16.30 -18.88
CA VAL A 238 -12.80 16.02 -20.20
C VAL A 238 -13.26 17.32 -20.85
N PRO A 239 -13.18 17.41 -22.19
CA PRO A 239 -13.41 18.67 -22.90
C PRO A 239 -14.84 19.21 -22.75
N ALA A 240 -15.80 18.38 -22.30
CA ALA A 240 -17.16 18.81 -22.02
C ALA A 240 -17.81 18.02 -20.88
N ALA A 241 -18.49 18.74 -19.98
CA ALA A 241 -19.46 18.17 -19.04
C ALA A 241 -20.81 17.88 -19.72
N ALA A 242 -21.68 17.11 -19.07
CA ALA A 242 -23.07 16.93 -19.49
C ALA A 242 -23.95 18.11 -19.00
N ASN A 243 -23.61 19.33 -19.43
CA ASN A 243 -24.31 20.55 -19.05
C ASN A 243 -24.35 21.57 -20.20
N LEU A 244 -25.27 22.53 -20.12
CA LEU A 244 -25.44 23.59 -21.11
C LEU A 244 -25.81 24.91 -20.43
N MET A 245 -25.57 26.02 -21.11
CA MET A 245 -26.11 27.32 -20.73
C MET A 245 -27.39 27.56 -21.53
N LEU A 246 -28.53 27.70 -20.84
CA LEU A 246 -29.85 27.91 -21.43
C LEU A 246 -30.28 29.38 -21.31
N TYR A 247 -30.83 29.90 -22.40
CA TYR A 247 -31.44 31.22 -22.48
C TYR A 247 -32.91 31.10 -22.84
N PHE A 248 -33.72 31.97 -22.26
CA PHE A 248 -35.17 31.96 -22.45
C PHE A 248 -35.66 33.28 -23.02
N THR A 249 -36.47 33.19 -24.08
CA THR A 249 -37.16 34.34 -24.66
C THR A 249 -38.65 34.04 -24.68
N PRO A 250 -39.50 34.78 -23.93
CA PRO A 250 -40.91 34.45 -23.79
C PRO A 250 -41.65 34.31 -25.14
N GLY A 251 -42.32 33.17 -25.35
CA GLY A 251 -43.10 32.89 -26.56
C GLY A 251 -42.27 32.66 -27.83
N GLN A 252 -40.95 32.52 -27.69
CA GLN A 252 -39.99 32.39 -28.79
C GLN A 252 -39.04 31.21 -28.52
N GLN A 253 -38.13 30.97 -29.45
CA GLN A 253 -37.11 29.94 -29.35
C GLN A 253 -36.26 30.10 -28.08
N ARG A 254 -36.11 29.04 -27.29
CA ARG A 254 -34.99 28.95 -26.35
C ARG A 254 -33.71 28.75 -27.13
N THR A 255 -32.61 29.22 -26.55
CA THR A 255 -31.28 29.05 -27.15
C THR A 255 -30.28 28.52 -26.14
N ILE A 256 -29.26 27.83 -26.62
CA ILE A 256 -28.18 27.26 -25.80
C ILE A 256 -26.81 27.68 -26.29
N ARG A 257 -25.83 27.64 -25.38
CA ARG A 257 -24.40 27.60 -25.71
C ARG A 257 -23.66 26.60 -24.81
N GLY A 258 -22.39 26.39 -25.13
CA GLY A 258 -21.48 25.59 -24.31
C GLY A 258 -21.33 26.19 -22.91
N ALA A 259 -21.30 25.30 -21.92
CA ALA A 259 -21.20 25.60 -20.51
C ALA A 259 -19.75 25.43 -20.04
N THR A 260 -19.44 24.30 -19.40
CA THR A 260 -18.11 24.04 -18.83
C THR A 260 -17.53 22.73 -19.35
N THR A 261 -16.21 22.60 -19.22
CA THR A 261 -15.56 21.28 -19.20
C THR A 261 -16.11 20.46 -18.03
N GLY A 262 -15.82 19.17 -18.04
CA GLY A 262 -16.20 18.27 -16.94
C GLY A 262 -15.03 17.45 -16.47
N ASP A 263 -15.29 16.64 -15.47
CA ASP A 263 -14.37 15.61 -15.01
C ASP A 263 -15.05 14.25 -15.10
N ILE A 264 -14.24 13.22 -15.30
CA ILE A 264 -14.66 11.83 -15.11
C ILE A 264 -13.87 11.23 -13.96
N GLN A 265 -14.50 10.29 -13.28
CA GLN A 265 -13.89 9.56 -12.20
C GLN A 265 -14.00 8.05 -12.47
N PHE A 266 -12.93 7.34 -12.20
CA PHE A 266 -12.88 5.89 -12.30
C PHE A 266 -11.96 5.34 -11.21
N SER A 267 -12.25 4.14 -10.74
CA SER A 267 -11.57 3.55 -9.60
C SER A 267 -11.34 2.06 -9.79
N ALA A 268 -10.38 1.54 -9.03
CA ALA A 268 -10.10 0.13 -8.93
C ALA A 268 -9.57 -0.19 -7.54
N SER A 269 -9.73 -1.43 -7.11
CA SER A 269 -9.23 -1.90 -5.83
C SER A 269 -8.77 -3.33 -5.90
N THR A 270 -7.94 -3.71 -4.95
CA THR A 270 -7.48 -5.08 -4.75
C THR A 270 -7.28 -5.35 -3.26
N ILE A 271 -7.25 -6.63 -2.92
CA ILE A 271 -6.94 -7.12 -1.57
C ILE A 271 -5.94 -8.26 -1.69
N SER A 272 -4.94 -8.29 -0.81
CA SER A 272 -3.99 -9.39 -0.73
C SER A 272 -4.67 -10.67 -0.24
N SER A 273 -4.06 -11.82 -0.52
CA SER A 273 -4.30 -13.01 0.30
C SER A 273 -3.85 -12.75 1.75
N PRO A 274 -4.35 -13.50 2.75
CA PRO A 274 -3.84 -13.42 4.12
C PRO A 274 -2.33 -13.63 4.18
N ILE A 275 -1.63 -12.73 4.87
CA ILE A 275 -0.19 -12.72 5.02
C ILE A 275 0.12 -13.22 6.44
N PRO A 276 0.68 -14.44 6.60
CA PRO A 276 0.99 -14.97 7.91
C PRO A 276 2.23 -14.30 8.51
N MET A 277 2.23 -14.17 9.84
CA MET A 277 3.21 -13.43 10.63
C MET A 277 4.09 -14.34 11.51
N ASP A 278 3.89 -15.65 11.45
CA ASP A 278 4.55 -16.62 12.30
C ASP A 278 5.97 -16.97 11.85
N PHE A 279 6.83 -17.25 12.82
CA PHE A 279 8.18 -17.77 12.60
C PHE A 279 8.45 -18.97 13.52
N SER A 280 9.42 -19.82 13.17
CA SER A 280 9.73 -21.06 13.87
C SER A 280 11.14 -21.02 14.48
N PRO A 281 11.30 -20.57 15.73
CA PRO A 281 12.60 -20.46 16.40
C PRO A 281 13.13 -21.81 16.86
N VAL A 282 14.40 -22.10 16.61
CA VAL A 282 15.06 -23.34 17.07
C VAL A 282 16.22 -23.03 17.98
N LEU A 283 16.55 -23.95 18.88
CA LEU A 283 17.70 -23.82 19.77
C LEU A 283 18.75 -24.87 19.45
N THR A 284 20.01 -24.51 19.64
CA THR A 284 21.14 -25.44 19.77
C THR A 284 21.88 -25.06 21.03
N THR A 285 22.17 -26.00 21.92
CA THR A 285 22.82 -25.67 23.19
C THR A 285 24.06 -26.49 23.46
N VAL A 286 24.93 -25.94 24.31
CA VAL A 286 26.18 -26.57 24.73
C VAL A 286 26.54 -26.13 26.13
N VAL A 287 26.86 -27.10 26.99
CA VAL A 287 27.25 -26.80 28.37
C VAL A 287 28.48 -25.90 28.39
N ALA A 288 28.46 -24.86 29.22
CA ALA A 288 29.59 -23.95 29.35
C ALA A 288 30.86 -24.65 29.86
N SER A 289 30.70 -25.80 30.53
CA SER A 289 31.79 -26.68 30.97
C SER A 289 31.32 -28.13 31.03
N ALA A 290 31.98 -29.02 30.30
CA ALA A 290 31.67 -30.46 30.29
C ALA A 290 31.95 -31.17 31.64
N SER A 291 32.70 -30.52 32.53
CA SER A 291 32.93 -31.02 33.89
C SER A 291 33.03 -29.90 34.91
N ALA A 292 32.49 -30.12 36.12
CA ALA A 292 32.56 -29.17 37.22
C ALA A 292 32.64 -29.86 38.59
N SER A 293 32.91 -29.09 39.64
CA SER A 293 32.88 -29.55 41.03
C SER A 293 31.51 -29.26 41.68
N PRO A 294 31.09 -30.02 42.69
CA PRO A 294 29.88 -29.71 43.46
C PRO A 294 29.86 -28.25 43.95
N GLY A 295 28.70 -27.61 43.88
CA GLY A 295 28.53 -26.19 44.22
C GLY A 295 28.92 -25.19 43.11
N THR A 296 29.42 -25.65 41.95
CA THR A 296 29.64 -24.76 40.79
C THR A 296 28.30 -24.46 40.10
N PRO A 297 28.06 -23.21 39.67
CA PRO A 297 26.98 -22.87 38.74
C PRO A 297 27.00 -23.73 37.48
N LEU A 298 25.87 -24.31 37.14
CA LEU A 298 25.70 -25.11 35.93
C LEU A 298 25.09 -24.22 34.87
N VAL A 299 25.92 -23.76 33.95
CA VAL A 299 25.55 -22.79 32.92
C VAL A 299 25.50 -23.48 31.57
N ASP A 300 24.46 -23.19 30.79
CA ASP A 300 24.33 -23.61 29.41
C ASP A 300 24.47 -22.42 28.45
N ARG A 301 25.09 -22.65 27.29
CA ARG A 301 25.15 -21.67 26.20
C ARG A 301 24.13 -22.04 25.14
N ILE A 302 23.30 -21.08 24.75
CA ILE A 302 22.14 -21.30 23.92
C ILE A 302 22.30 -20.45 22.65
N THR A 303 22.41 -21.11 21.52
CA THR A 303 22.34 -20.47 20.20
C THR A 303 20.91 -20.54 19.70
N VAL A 304 20.27 -19.38 19.55
CA VAL A 304 18.92 -19.23 18.96
C VAL A 304 19.06 -19.06 17.45
N GLY A 305 18.29 -19.84 16.70
CA GLY A 305 18.19 -19.77 15.25
C GLY A 305 16.74 -19.83 14.78
N LEU A 306 16.57 -20.01 13.47
CA LEU A 306 15.29 -20.21 12.81
C LEU A 306 15.32 -21.53 12.05
N ALA A 307 14.20 -22.26 12.04
CA ALA A 307 14.06 -23.46 11.23
C ALA A 307 14.20 -23.14 9.73
N GLU A 308 14.63 -24.13 8.94
CA GLU A 308 14.72 -23.98 7.48
C GLU A 308 13.34 -23.61 6.89
N GLY A 309 13.31 -22.59 6.02
CA GLY A 309 12.08 -22.07 5.43
C GLY A 309 11.24 -21.19 6.36
N SER A 310 11.67 -20.95 7.61
CA SER A 310 10.99 -20.01 8.50
C SER A 310 11.09 -18.56 7.99
N ARG A 311 10.07 -17.76 8.32
CA ARG A 311 10.12 -16.31 8.18
C ARG A 311 11.17 -15.69 9.11
N PRO A 312 11.67 -14.48 8.81
CA PRO A 312 12.52 -13.71 9.71
C PRO A 312 11.87 -13.48 11.07
N TRP A 313 12.71 -13.21 12.08
CA TRP A 313 12.22 -12.86 13.40
C TRP A 313 11.32 -11.64 13.34
N ARG A 314 10.14 -11.74 13.97
CA ARG A 314 9.14 -10.69 13.88
C ARG A 314 9.54 -9.45 14.68
N LEU A 315 9.29 -8.29 14.10
CA LEU A 315 9.34 -7.00 14.78
C LEU A 315 7.93 -6.53 15.14
N ARG A 316 7.82 -5.82 16.25
CA ARG A 316 6.64 -5.06 16.68
C ARG A 316 6.50 -3.80 15.85
N ALA A 317 5.35 -3.13 15.98
CA ALA A 317 5.05 -1.88 15.29
C ALA A 317 6.06 -0.75 15.59
N ASP A 318 6.69 -0.76 16.76
CA ASP A 318 7.73 0.21 17.16
C ASP A 318 9.15 -0.16 16.67
N GLY A 319 9.29 -1.29 15.97
CA GLY A 319 10.56 -1.81 15.46
C GLY A 319 11.35 -2.65 16.46
N SER A 320 10.89 -2.79 17.71
CA SER A 320 11.50 -3.73 18.67
C SER A 320 11.17 -5.19 18.30
N PRO A 321 12.04 -6.16 18.57
CA PRO A 321 11.75 -7.55 18.29
C PRO A 321 10.64 -8.10 19.19
N VAL A 322 9.91 -9.09 18.68
CA VAL A 322 9.05 -9.92 19.53
C VAL A 322 9.94 -10.73 20.48
N VAL A 323 9.64 -10.65 21.77
CA VAL A 323 10.37 -11.36 22.81
C VAL A 323 9.70 -12.71 23.04
N LEU A 324 10.49 -13.77 23.09
CA LEU A 324 10.06 -15.10 23.48
C LEU A 324 10.77 -15.54 24.76
N VAL A 325 10.21 -16.59 25.37
CA VAL A 325 10.70 -17.24 26.57
C VAL A 325 11.08 -18.67 26.22
N ALA A 326 12.32 -19.05 26.52
CA ALA A 326 12.81 -20.42 26.49
C ALA A 326 12.95 -20.95 27.92
N ASP A 327 12.36 -22.11 28.20
CA ASP A 327 12.44 -22.76 29.50
C ASP A 327 13.42 -23.94 29.44
N GLY A 328 14.41 -23.91 30.32
CA GLY A 328 15.43 -24.94 30.48
C GLY A 328 15.18 -25.75 31.75
N VAL A 329 15.18 -27.07 31.64
CA VAL A 329 15.14 -27.98 32.78
C VAL A 329 16.47 -28.74 32.82
N LEU A 330 17.15 -28.66 33.96
CA LEU A 330 18.34 -29.46 34.19
C LEU A 330 17.94 -30.76 34.90
N TYR A 331 18.19 -31.89 34.26
CA TYR A 331 17.93 -33.21 34.82
C TYR A 331 19.20 -33.82 35.40
N GLY A 332 19.05 -34.53 36.52
CA GLY A 332 20.12 -35.25 37.21
C GLY A 332 20.07 -35.10 38.74
N PRO A 333 21.04 -35.68 39.47
CA PRO A 333 22.18 -36.43 38.94
C PRO A 333 21.80 -37.82 38.43
N PHE A 334 22.45 -38.25 37.36
CA PHE A 334 22.46 -39.65 36.90
C PHE A 334 23.78 -40.34 37.24
N SER A 335 23.75 -41.66 37.44
CA SER A 335 24.95 -42.47 37.75
C SER A 335 25.82 -42.77 36.52
N MET A 336 25.25 -42.67 35.34
CA MET A 336 25.88 -42.83 34.03
C MET A 336 25.31 -41.79 33.07
N PRO A 337 26.01 -41.45 31.97
CA PRO A 337 25.47 -40.53 30.97
C PRO A 337 24.08 -41.02 30.52
N PRO A 338 23.05 -40.16 30.54
CA PRO A 338 21.74 -40.53 30.03
C PRO A 338 21.83 -40.94 28.55
N ALA A 339 21.03 -41.92 28.15
CA ALA A 339 20.90 -42.27 26.74
C ALA A 339 20.11 -41.18 26.02
N GLN A 340 20.50 -40.86 24.80
CA GLN A 340 19.81 -39.85 24.00
C GLN A 340 18.40 -40.33 23.60
N SER A 341 17.41 -39.46 23.76
CA SER A 341 16.02 -39.69 23.33
C SER A 341 15.33 -38.38 22.97
N ASP A 342 14.29 -38.44 22.14
CA ASP A 342 13.50 -37.24 21.80
C ASP A 342 12.65 -36.76 22.99
N ASP A 343 12.23 -37.69 23.84
CA ASP A 343 11.41 -37.42 25.03
C ASP A 343 12.22 -37.58 26.32
N VAL A 344 11.86 -36.81 27.34
CA VAL A 344 12.40 -36.96 28.69
C VAL A 344 11.73 -38.16 29.38
N PRO A 345 12.48 -39.10 29.97
CA PRO A 345 11.90 -40.18 30.76
C PRO A 345 11.12 -39.65 31.99
N ASP A 346 9.94 -40.19 32.26
CA ASP A 346 9.09 -39.79 33.41
C ASP A 346 9.81 -39.86 34.78
N SER A 347 10.81 -40.73 34.88
CA SER A 347 11.61 -40.92 36.10
C SER A 347 12.84 -40.03 36.20
N ALA A 348 13.09 -39.16 35.21
CA ALA A 348 14.25 -38.27 35.18
C ALA A 348 14.22 -37.28 36.37
N PRO A 349 15.23 -37.29 37.26
CA PRO A 349 15.27 -36.37 38.39
C PRO A 349 15.47 -34.94 37.91
N ILE A 350 14.76 -33.96 38.49
CA ILE A 350 14.94 -32.54 38.18
C ILE A 350 15.91 -31.92 39.19
N ALA A 351 17.02 -31.39 38.70
CA ALA A 351 17.99 -30.65 39.49
C ALA A 351 17.60 -29.17 39.66
N GLY A 352 16.94 -28.59 38.64
CA GLY A 352 16.41 -27.24 38.69
C GLY A 352 15.84 -26.80 37.34
N VAL A 353 15.31 -25.58 37.32
CA VAL A 353 14.74 -24.95 36.14
C VAL A 353 15.31 -23.55 35.99
N GLU A 354 15.55 -23.13 34.76
CA GLU A 354 15.94 -21.77 34.40
C GLU A 354 15.11 -21.30 33.20
N THR A 355 14.98 -19.99 33.08
CA THR A 355 14.25 -19.36 31.98
C THR A 355 15.15 -18.33 31.34
N VAL A 356 15.15 -18.28 30.02
CA VAL A 356 15.91 -17.32 29.22
C VAL A 356 14.95 -16.55 28.33
N THR A 357 15.06 -15.22 28.38
CA THR A 357 14.34 -14.32 27.48
C THR A 357 15.16 -14.12 26.22
N ILE A 358 14.55 -14.37 25.07
CA ILE A 358 15.20 -14.28 23.75
C ILE A 358 14.47 -13.24 22.90
N ASP A 359 15.24 -12.37 22.25
CA ASP A 359 14.78 -11.24 21.46
C ASP A 359 15.24 -11.31 19.99
N GLY A 360 15.79 -12.45 19.57
CA GLY A 360 16.21 -12.70 18.21
C GLY A 360 17.12 -13.92 18.08
N PRO A 361 17.54 -14.26 16.85
CA PRO A 361 18.65 -15.18 16.64
C PRO A 361 19.94 -14.63 17.26
N GLY A 362 20.73 -15.48 17.92
CA GLY A 362 21.94 -15.05 18.61
C GLY A 362 22.38 -16.00 19.72
N GLU A 363 23.37 -15.55 20.48
CA GLU A 363 23.95 -16.30 21.59
C GLU A 363 23.40 -15.80 22.94
N TYR A 364 22.94 -16.73 23.75
CA TYR A 364 22.40 -16.49 25.09
C TYR A 364 23.06 -17.45 26.09
N SER A 365 22.88 -17.16 27.37
CA SER A 365 23.38 -18.00 28.46
C SER A 365 22.28 -18.19 29.48
N SER A 366 22.21 -19.40 30.03
CA SER A 366 21.42 -19.66 31.22
C SER A 366 21.96 -18.84 32.41
N ALA A 367 21.14 -18.62 33.43
CA ALA A 367 21.44 -17.71 34.54
C ALA A 367 22.51 -18.25 35.50
N GLY A 368 22.74 -19.57 35.53
CA GLY A 368 23.72 -20.20 36.42
C GLY A 368 23.30 -20.17 37.89
N THR A 369 22.01 -20.14 38.15
CA THR A 369 21.41 -20.19 39.50
C THR A 369 21.36 -21.62 40.05
N ILE A 370 21.37 -22.63 39.18
CA ILE A 370 21.43 -24.04 39.58
C ILE A 370 22.88 -24.44 39.89
N THR A 371 23.09 -25.05 41.05
CA THR A 371 24.37 -25.65 41.42
C THR A 371 24.22 -27.16 41.61
N ALA A 372 25.23 -27.93 41.24
CA ALA A 372 25.23 -29.37 41.45
C ALA A 372 25.14 -29.74 42.94
N SER A 373 24.11 -30.50 43.31
CA SER A 373 23.87 -30.99 44.67
C SER A 373 24.66 -32.25 45.01
N ALA A 374 25.05 -33.04 44.01
CA ALA A 374 25.82 -34.27 44.17
C ALA A 374 26.68 -34.60 42.94
N PRO A 375 27.66 -35.51 43.05
CA PRO A 375 28.38 -36.05 41.90
C PRO A 375 27.46 -36.85 40.97
N GLY A 376 27.73 -36.82 39.67
CA GLY A 376 26.94 -37.51 38.65
C GLY A 376 26.89 -36.76 37.33
N PHE A 377 26.06 -37.25 36.41
CA PHE A 377 25.81 -36.61 35.12
C PHE A 377 24.54 -35.74 35.19
N TYR A 378 24.58 -34.60 34.53
CA TYR A 378 23.45 -33.69 34.42
C TYR A 378 23.26 -33.31 32.95
N THR A 379 22.02 -33.27 32.46
CA THR A 379 21.70 -32.92 31.08
C THR A 379 20.65 -31.83 31.05
N TRP A 380 20.87 -30.81 30.23
CA TRP A 380 19.84 -29.80 29.94
C TRP A 380 18.82 -30.34 28.94
N VAL A 381 17.61 -29.79 29.03
CA VAL A 381 16.60 -29.83 27.98
C VAL A 381 15.97 -28.44 27.90
N TRP A 382 16.00 -27.83 26.73
CA TRP A 382 15.42 -26.51 26.48
C TRP A 382 14.17 -26.61 25.65
N THR A 383 13.17 -25.78 25.97
CA THR A 383 11.87 -25.76 25.30
C THR A 383 11.45 -24.34 24.94
N ILE A 384 10.81 -24.19 23.77
CA ILE A 384 10.01 -23.01 23.43
C ILE A 384 8.60 -23.52 23.18
N ASP A 385 7.65 -23.06 23.99
CA ASP A 385 6.25 -23.48 23.90
C ASP A 385 5.36 -22.25 23.72
N SER A 386 4.51 -22.26 22.68
CA SER A 386 3.55 -21.19 22.42
C SER A 386 2.59 -20.92 23.58
N ALA A 387 2.23 -21.94 24.36
CA ALA A 387 1.35 -21.81 25.52
C ALA A 387 2.03 -21.11 26.71
N ARG A 388 3.35 -20.98 26.69
CA ARG A 388 4.14 -20.33 27.74
C ARG A 388 4.58 -18.91 27.39
N GLN A 389 4.21 -18.41 26.20
CA GLN A 389 4.49 -17.04 25.77
C GLN A 389 3.42 -16.06 26.22
N ASP A 390 3.73 -14.76 26.18
CA ASP A 390 2.70 -13.73 26.20
C ASP A 390 1.84 -13.77 24.91
N SER A 391 0.80 -12.94 24.85
CA SER A 391 -0.11 -12.96 23.69
C SER A 391 0.58 -12.63 22.37
N VAL A 392 1.60 -11.76 22.38
CA VAL A 392 2.34 -11.34 21.19
C VAL A 392 3.29 -12.45 20.73
N GLY A 393 4.04 -13.05 21.64
CA GLY A 393 4.91 -14.19 21.37
C GLY A 393 4.12 -15.39 20.88
N ALA A 394 3.01 -15.73 21.54
CA ALA A 394 2.15 -16.85 21.13
C ALA A 394 1.53 -16.64 19.74
N ALA A 395 1.15 -15.40 19.38
CA ALA A 395 0.64 -15.06 18.06
C ALA A 395 1.72 -15.07 16.96
N SER A 396 2.98 -14.94 17.35
CA SER A 396 4.13 -14.93 16.42
C SER A 396 4.73 -16.30 16.17
N LEU A 397 4.19 -17.34 16.83
CA LEU A 397 4.55 -18.73 16.62
C LEU A 397 3.41 -19.47 15.90
N PRO A 398 3.72 -20.56 15.17
CA PRO A 398 2.72 -21.46 14.62
C PRO A 398 1.71 -21.92 15.70
N ALA A 399 0.51 -22.30 15.26
CA ALA A 399 -0.47 -22.85 16.18
C ALA A 399 0.09 -24.11 16.88
N GLU A 400 -0.07 -24.18 18.21
CA GLU A 400 0.44 -25.29 19.04
C GLU A 400 1.96 -25.50 18.91
N TYR A 401 2.70 -24.44 18.57
CA TYR A 401 4.15 -24.54 18.39
C TYR A 401 4.85 -25.02 19.66
N ARG A 402 5.70 -26.03 19.49
CA ARG A 402 6.60 -26.51 20.52
C ARG A 402 7.93 -26.98 19.92
N PHE A 403 9.03 -26.38 20.39
CA PHE A 403 10.38 -26.88 20.23
C PHE A 403 10.85 -27.53 21.55
N ALA A 404 11.60 -28.62 21.47
CA ALA A 404 12.38 -29.15 22.58
C ALA A 404 13.71 -29.73 22.09
N SER A 405 14.81 -29.48 22.81
CA SER A 405 16.05 -30.22 22.58
C SER A 405 15.87 -31.69 23.01
N PRO A 406 16.48 -32.65 22.29
CA PRO A 406 16.51 -34.04 22.72
C PRO A 406 17.14 -34.20 24.11
N PHE A 407 16.59 -35.12 24.90
CA PHE A 407 17.14 -35.48 26.19
C PHE A 407 18.48 -36.22 26.03
N GLY A 408 19.44 -35.92 26.91
CA GLY A 408 20.69 -36.68 27.02
C GLY A 408 21.69 -36.46 25.88
N LEU A 409 21.63 -35.30 25.22
CA LEU A 409 22.64 -34.91 24.22
C LEU A 409 24.03 -34.78 24.86
N PRO A 410 25.10 -35.34 24.26
CA PRO A 410 26.47 -35.22 24.80
C PRO A 410 26.92 -33.77 24.99
N GLU A 411 26.56 -32.88 24.07
CA GLU A 411 26.87 -31.45 24.10
C GLU A 411 26.11 -30.71 25.21
N GLU A 412 24.93 -31.21 25.59
CA GLU A 412 24.07 -30.67 26.65
C GLU A 412 24.29 -31.40 28.01
N THR A 413 25.23 -32.34 28.07
CA THR A 413 25.53 -33.17 29.25
C THR A 413 26.88 -32.79 29.88
N LEU A 414 26.88 -32.60 31.20
CA LEU A 414 28.09 -32.34 31.99
C LEU A 414 28.26 -33.36 33.13
N THR A 415 29.50 -33.50 33.62
CA THR A 415 29.84 -34.40 34.73
C THR A 415 30.30 -33.65 35.96
N ILE A 416 29.74 -33.98 37.12
CA ILE A 416 30.15 -33.47 38.42
C ILE A 416 30.98 -34.52 39.14
N SER A 417 32.22 -34.18 39.46
CA SER A 417 33.18 -35.06 40.13
C SER A 417 33.80 -34.42 41.36
N ILE A 418 34.06 -35.22 42.39
CA ILE A 418 34.82 -34.77 43.56
C ILE A 418 36.32 -34.96 43.24
N PRO A 419 37.15 -33.91 43.27
CA PRO A 419 38.58 -34.08 43.08
C PRO A 419 39.16 -34.95 44.20
N PRO A 420 40.12 -35.84 43.90
CA PRO A 420 40.74 -36.69 44.93
C PRO A 420 41.40 -35.80 46.00
N ARG A 421 41.11 -36.06 47.28
CA ARG A 421 41.82 -35.41 48.39
C ARG A 421 43.30 -35.79 48.29
N ARG A 422 44.19 -34.81 48.09
CA ARG A 422 45.62 -35.06 48.35
C ARG A 422 45.78 -35.30 49.85
N LEU A 423 46.23 -36.49 50.24
CA LEU A 423 46.75 -36.73 51.58
C LEU A 423 47.99 -35.85 51.73
N ALA A 424 47.99 -34.96 52.73
CA ALA A 424 49.20 -34.23 53.10
C ALA A 424 50.24 -35.27 53.53
N ALA A 425 51.38 -35.32 52.83
CA ALA A 425 52.52 -36.11 53.24
C ALA A 425 53.09 -35.51 54.53
N THR A 426 52.70 -36.01 55.69
CA THR A 426 53.44 -35.79 56.94
C THR A 426 54.69 -36.67 56.90
N GLY A 427 55.70 -36.23 56.15
CA GLY A 427 57.02 -36.81 56.18
C GLY A 427 57.72 -36.42 57.48
N ASN A 428 57.73 -37.32 58.46
CA ASN A 428 58.73 -37.31 59.52
C ASN A 428 60.11 -37.42 58.88
N ALA A 429 61.01 -36.49 59.18
CA ALA A 429 62.43 -36.62 58.85
C ALA A 429 63.11 -37.52 59.90
N PRO A 430 63.73 -38.65 59.53
CA PRO A 430 64.72 -39.33 60.36
C PRO A 430 66.11 -38.77 60.04
N GLY A 431 66.89 -38.55 61.10
CA GLY A 431 68.13 -37.80 61.08
C GLY A 431 69.26 -38.41 60.25
N ASP A 432 70.19 -37.51 59.92
CA ASP A 432 71.51 -37.77 59.38
C ASP A 432 72.30 -38.74 60.26
N VAL A 433 72.72 -39.87 59.67
CA VAL A 433 73.92 -40.59 60.07
C VAL A 433 74.76 -40.86 58.83
N SER A 434 76.03 -40.47 58.93
CA SER A 434 77.01 -40.39 57.85
C SER A 434 77.68 -41.72 57.50
N ALA A 435 78.20 -41.75 56.26
CA ALA A 435 79.29 -42.59 55.70
C ALA A 435 78.92 -44.07 55.40
N VAL A 436 79.25 -44.65 54.24
CA VAL A 436 80.58 -44.80 53.61
C VAL A 436 80.44 -45.22 52.12
N ALA A 437 81.32 -44.66 51.26
CA ALA A 437 81.89 -45.14 49.97
C ALA A 437 80.99 -45.84 48.91
N VAL A 438 81.14 -45.60 47.61
CA VAL A 438 82.34 -45.87 46.80
C VAL A 438 82.28 -45.04 45.52
N ALA A 439 83.40 -44.41 45.18
CA ALA A 439 83.66 -43.79 43.90
C ALA A 439 83.92 -44.86 42.83
N LEU A 440 83.31 -44.72 41.65
CA LEU A 440 83.87 -45.24 40.41
C LEU A 440 83.63 -44.24 39.28
N LEU A 441 84.77 -43.80 38.74
CA LEU A 441 84.98 -42.86 37.65
C LEU A 441 84.45 -43.41 36.32
N GLY A 442 83.88 -42.53 35.50
CA GLY A 442 83.55 -42.78 34.10
C GLY A 442 83.33 -41.47 33.35
N PHE A 443 84.42 -40.93 32.81
CA PHE A 443 84.54 -39.75 31.93
C PHE A 443 83.50 -39.72 30.81
N GLY A 444 82.81 -38.58 30.60
CA GLY A 444 83.03 -37.68 29.44
C GLY A 444 81.96 -37.91 28.36
N VAL A 445 81.37 -36.93 27.66
CA VAL A 445 81.73 -35.54 27.33
C VAL A 445 80.44 -34.78 27.01
N PHE A 446 80.39 -33.51 27.43
CA PHE A 446 79.43 -32.47 27.03
C PHE A 446 79.54 -32.15 25.53
N LEU A 447 78.40 -31.95 24.85
CA LEU A 447 78.18 -30.73 24.05
C LEU A 447 76.69 -30.57 23.71
N SER A 448 76.19 -29.42 24.13
CA SER A 448 74.85 -28.87 23.97
C SER A 448 74.71 -28.07 22.67
N VAL A 449 73.45 -27.74 22.37
CA VAL A 449 72.92 -26.71 21.46
C VAL A 449 72.74 -27.21 20.01
N GLY A 450 71.55 -27.21 19.41
CA GLY A 450 70.31 -26.50 19.68
C GLY A 450 70.06 -25.43 18.61
N SER A 451 69.33 -25.79 17.55
CA SER A 451 68.58 -24.93 16.62
C SER A 451 68.30 -25.78 15.38
N GLY A 452 67.08 -25.97 14.90
CA GLY A 452 66.15 -24.91 14.53
C GLY A 452 65.86 -25.07 13.04
N ILE A 453 64.71 -25.70 12.77
CA ILE A 453 63.77 -25.42 11.67
C ILE A 453 64.37 -24.88 10.36
N SER A 454 64.31 -25.68 9.29
CA SER A 454 63.68 -25.24 8.03
C SER A 454 63.36 -26.45 7.14
N ARG A 455 62.05 -26.68 6.91
CA ARG A 455 61.58 -27.53 5.81
C ARG A 455 61.63 -26.70 4.53
N ARG A 456 62.41 -27.15 3.55
CA ARG A 456 62.33 -26.70 2.16
C ARG A 456 61.41 -27.65 1.40
N ALA A 457 60.51 -27.04 0.65
CA ALA A 457 59.65 -27.66 -0.34
C ALA A 457 60.44 -28.34 -1.46
N GLU A 458 59.85 -29.37 -2.05
CA GLU A 458 59.93 -29.86 -3.43
C GLU A 458 59.31 -31.28 -3.43
N ARG A 459 58.62 -31.82 -4.43
CA ARG A 459 58.00 -31.38 -5.69
C ARG A 459 57.42 -32.69 -6.29
N TRP A 460 56.22 -32.64 -6.87
CA TRP A 460 55.73 -33.45 -8.02
C TRP A 460 55.45 -34.95 -7.81
N HIS A 461 54.17 -35.32 -7.95
CA HIS A 461 53.64 -35.93 -9.18
C HIS A 461 52.14 -35.69 -9.31
#